data_AF-A0A0F4XHR0-F1
#
_entry.id   AF-A0A0F4XHR0-F1
#
_cell.length_a   1.000
_cell.length_b   1.000
_cell.length_c   1.000
_cell.angle_alpha   90.00
_cell.angle_beta   90.00
_cell.angle_gamma   90.00
#
_symmetry.space_group_name_H-M   'P 1'
#
loop_
_entity.id
_entity.type
_entity.pdbx_description
1 polymer ?
#
loop_
_entity_poly.entity_id
_entity_poly.type
_entity_poly.pdbx_seq_one_letter_code
_entity_poly.pdbx_strand_id
1 'polypeptide(L)'
;MTTHNSFIRTTAVAMVAFAGVWQLGTDAWGADGKEEPWYTAWLQVTADPSVDIRKTTPSLRWRTDMDTLYRGDTTGQGLSAFEKGLLPKAVGTPEEQWGYDWITHASGSAGTVFSSTTRSLVWAQHYAMEWVYEFTAPHGIDQVQSGGPFPGEQEISYPGGVKGHFIKKACAKDDLAKCTPNPNYREPTGRESMQDVAAISINWSRLTPPVGLTWVTTKQSLWAVGSATINPVQGADALANGLRAWNSLPPSLRSVRRPESPMAGSIVVAFRDYSEAKLWATQEAANGGWVYEVRPNSVAVDLSVRNAGSREGAFAFIGGIKGGLLMNARRFEKGVSEPVECIGIEKEVCRRENIHQ
;
A
#
# COMPACT_ATOMS: atom_id res chain seq x y z
N MET A 1 63.26 58.06 -15.18
CA MET A 1 62.19 58.37 -14.20
C MET A 1 60.94 58.58 -15.04
N THR A 2 59.86 57.81 -14.98
CA THR A 2 59.31 56.93 -13.94
C THR A 2 58.33 56.00 -14.64
N THR A 3 58.38 54.71 -14.28
CA THR A 3 57.42 53.66 -14.63
C THR A 3 56.09 53.88 -13.89
N HIS A 4 54.95 53.75 -14.57
CA HIS A 4 53.70 53.34 -13.91
C HIS A 4 52.88 52.43 -14.84
N ASN A 5 52.95 51.13 -14.53
CA ASN A 5 52.05 50.09 -15.01
C ASN A 5 50.71 50.21 -14.27
N SER A 6 49.62 50.43 -15.00
CA SER A 6 48.26 50.27 -14.50
C SER A 6 47.85 48.78 -14.58
N PHE A 7 48.02 48.07 -13.46
CA PHE A 7 47.41 46.76 -13.27
C PHE A 7 45.93 46.92 -12.95
N ILE A 8 45.10 46.35 -13.83
CA ILE A 8 43.68 46.11 -13.65
C ILE A 8 43.51 45.12 -12.49
N ARG A 9 42.94 45.56 -11.37
CA ARG A 9 42.47 44.67 -10.31
C ARG A 9 41.11 44.10 -10.72
N THR A 10 41.14 42.94 -11.36
CA THR A 10 39.98 42.06 -11.45
C THR A 10 39.80 41.40 -10.09
N THR A 11 38.79 41.83 -9.33
CA THR A 11 38.36 41.15 -8.11
C THR A 11 37.76 39.81 -8.53
N ALA A 12 38.51 38.74 -8.33
CA ALA A 12 38.00 37.38 -8.44
C ALA A 12 36.96 37.17 -7.33
N VAL A 13 35.68 37.30 -7.68
CA VAL A 13 34.60 36.78 -6.85
C VAL A 13 34.69 35.26 -6.98
N ALA A 14 35.32 34.62 -5.99
CA ALA A 14 35.23 33.19 -5.80
C ALA A 14 33.77 32.86 -5.49
N MET A 15 32.98 32.58 -6.53
CA MET A 15 31.73 31.87 -6.37
C MET A 15 32.08 30.47 -5.89
N VAL A 16 32.03 30.27 -4.58
CA VAL A 16 31.93 28.94 -3.99
C VAL A 16 30.57 28.42 -4.39
N ALA A 17 30.52 27.80 -5.57
CA ALA A 17 29.44 26.91 -5.94
C ALA A 17 29.50 25.74 -4.95
N PHE A 18 28.75 25.83 -3.86
CA PHE A 18 28.30 24.65 -3.16
C PHE A 18 27.37 23.90 -4.12
N ALA A 19 27.97 23.15 -5.04
CA ALA A 19 27.35 21.98 -5.62
C ALA A 19 27.27 20.95 -4.48
N GLY A 20 26.33 21.20 -3.56
CA GLY A 20 25.81 20.17 -2.70
C GLY A 20 25.09 19.20 -3.61
N VAL A 21 25.83 18.23 -4.13
CA VAL A 21 25.26 17.00 -4.66
C VAL A 21 24.41 16.47 -3.53
N TRP A 22 23.09 16.62 -3.65
CA TRP A 22 22.13 15.93 -2.81
C TRP A 22 22.38 14.45 -3.06
N GLN A 23 23.27 13.86 -2.26
CA GLN A 23 23.37 12.43 -2.14
C GLN A 23 22.01 11.97 -1.65
N LEU A 24 21.25 11.33 -2.54
CA LEU A 24 20.16 10.44 -2.17
C LEU A 24 20.71 9.57 -1.05
N GLY A 25 20.26 9.85 0.18
CA GLY A 25 20.65 9.08 1.34
C GLY A 25 20.36 7.62 1.07
N THR A 26 21.34 6.78 1.36
CA THR A 26 21.28 5.31 1.33
C THR A 26 20.24 4.70 2.27
N ASP A 27 19.42 5.54 2.91
CA ASP A 27 18.40 5.18 3.88
C ASP A 27 16.97 5.27 3.32
N ALA A 28 16.82 5.59 2.04
CA ALA A 28 15.60 5.23 1.31
C ALA A 28 15.57 3.69 1.19
N TRP A 29 14.71 3.04 1.99
CA TRP A 29 14.50 1.59 1.93
C TRP A 29 14.31 1.16 0.46
N GLY A 30 15.29 0.40 -0.07
CA GLY A 30 15.31 -0.10 -1.45
C GLY A 30 16.38 0.47 -2.40
N ALA A 31 17.31 1.32 -1.92
CA ALA A 31 18.32 1.95 -2.78
C ALA A 31 19.66 1.18 -2.93
N ASP A 32 19.71 -0.14 -2.69
CA ASP A 32 20.95 -0.92 -2.89
C ASP A 32 21.22 -1.27 -4.38
N GLY A 33 20.30 -0.88 -5.27
CA GLY A 33 20.39 -1.13 -6.72
C GLY A 33 20.26 -2.61 -7.10
N LYS A 34 20.03 -3.51 -6.14
CA LYS A 34 19.71 -4.91 -6.41
C LYS A 34 18.21 -5.04 -6.58
N GLU A 35 17.84 -5.72 -7.66
CA GLU A 35 16.45 -6.03 -7.94
C GLU A 35 15.89 -6.95 -6.83
N GLU A 36 14.82 -6.52 -6.19
CA GLU A 36 14.26 -7.19 -5.03
C GLU A 36 13.82 -8.63 -5.42
N PRO A 37 14.12 -9.67 -4.62
CA PRO A 37 13.86 -11.07 -5.01
C PRO A 37 12.41 -11.37 -5.42
N TRP A 38 11.44 -10.68 -4.80
CA TRP A 38 10.02 -10.82 -5.15
C TRP A 38 9.73 -10.31 -6.56
N TYR A 39 10.45 -9.26 -7.03
CA TYR A 39 10.24 -8.67 -8.34
C TYR A 39 10.74 -9.61 -9.43
N THR A 40 11.93 -10.18 -9.26
CA THR A 40 12.45 -11.22 -10.17
C THR A 40 11.51 -12.43 -10.19
N ALA A 41 10.98 -12.86 -9.05
CA ALA A 41 10.06 -13.99 -8.98
C ALA A 41 8.70 -13.68 -9.63
N TRP A 42 8.18 -12.46 -9.46
CA TRP A 42 6.99 -11.97 -10.14
C TRP A 42 7.16 -11.99 -11.68
N LEU A 43 8.30 -11.53 -12.19
CA LEU A 43 8.62 -11.57 -13.61
C LEU A 43 8.61 -12.99 -14.19
N GLN A 44 8.88 -14.03 -13.38
CA GLN A 44 8.79 -15.41 -13.84
C GLN A 44 7.35 -15.86 -14.07
N VAL A 45 6.37 -15.27 -13.36
CA VAL A 45 4.97 -15.70 -13.38
C VAL A 45 4.07 -14.80 -14.22
N THR A 46 4.35 -13.50 -14.27
CA THR A 46 3.45 -12.51 -14.86
C THR A 46 3.32 -12.63 -16.38
N ALA A 47 2.08 -12.55 -16.88
CA ALA A 47 1.81 -12.47 -18.31
C ALA A 47 1.94 -11.03 -18.86
N ASP A 48 1.95 -10.02 -17.99
CA ASP A 48 2.05 -8.62 -18.35
C ASP A 48 3.07 -7.89 -17.44
N PRO A 49 4.35 -7.84 -17.84
CA PRO A 49 5.38 -7.17 -17.06
C PRO A 49 5.31 -5.64 -17.14
N SER A 50 4.39 -5.07 -17.93
CA SER A 50 4.23 -3.61 -18.03
C SER A 50 3.48 -2.99 -16.84
N VAL A 51 2.88 -3.81 -15.98
CA VAL A 51 2.24 -3.34 -14.74
C VAL A 51 3.28 -2.69 -13.84
N ASP A 52 3.03 -1.45 -13.43
CA ASP A 52 3.81 -0.78 -12.40
C ASP A 52 3.45 -1.36 -11.02
N ILE A 53 3.98 -2.55 -10.76
CA ILE A 53 3.69 -3.35 -9.58
C ILE A 53 4.13 -2.66 -8.29
N ARG A 54 5.13 -1.77 -8.37
CA ARG A 54 5.58 -0.95 -7.26
C ARG A 54 4.56 0.11 -6.87
N LYS A 55 3.49 0.33 -7.63
CA LYS A 55 2.35 1.19 -7.24
C LYS A 55 1.12 0.41 -6.77
N THR A 56 1.23 -0.90 -6.60
CA THR A 56 0.14 -1.72 -6.05
C THR A 56 -0.22 -1.26 -4.63
N THR A 57 -1.52 -1.18 -4.35
CA THR A 57 -2.08 -0.78 -3.05
C THR A 57 -2.95 -1.88 -2.43
N PRO A 58 -3.13 -1.93 -1.10
CA PRO A 58 -2.49 -1.09 -0.12
C PRO A 58 -1.05 -1.55 0.15
N SER A 59 -0.18 -0.57 0.33
CA SER A 59 1.18 -0.75 0.83
C SER A 59 1.52 0.52 1.60
N LEU A 60 2.16 0.41 2.76
CA LEU A 60 2.51 1.60 3.55
C LEU A 60 3.56 2.41 2.79
N ARG A 61 3.15 3.59 2.31
CA ARG A 61 4.01 4.56 1.63
C ARG A 61 4.35 5.67 2.59
N TRP A 62 5.63 5.79 2.90
CA TRP A 62 6.16 6.87 3.71
C TRP A 62 6.34 8.10 2.84
N ARG A 63 5.84 9.25 3.28
CA ARG A 63 6.12 10.53 2.63
C ARG A 63 7.61 10.87 2.76
N THR A 64 8.15 11.57 1.76
CA THR A 64 9.56 12.01 1.71
C THR A 64 9.73 13.52 1.70
N ASP A 65 8.65 14.25 1.50
CA ASP A 65 8.55 15.70 1.59
C ASP A 65 8.48 16.15 3.07
N MET A 66 8.83 17.41 3.33
CA MET A 66 8.87 18.04 4.65
C MET A 66 7.80 19.14 4.77
N ASP A 67 6.62 18.93 4.16
CA ASP A 67 5.57 19.95 4.22
C ASP A 67 5.11 20.17 5.65
N THR A 68 4.67 21.38 5.93
CA THR A 68 3.90 21.67 7.14
C THR A 68 2.65 20.82 7.18
N LEU A 69 2.42 20.21 8.33
CA LEU A 69 1.25 19.40 8.64
C LEU A 69 0.44 20.03 9.75
N TYR A 70 -0.83 19.64 9.78
CA TYR A 70 -1.79 20.08 10.76
C TYR A 70 -2.44 18.89 11.45
N ARG A 71 -2.78 19.06 12.73
CA ARG A 71 -3.57 18.08 13.48
C ARG A 71 -4.58 18.79 14.36
N GLY A 72 -5.85 18.42 14.24
CA GLY A 72 -6.85 18.73 15.25
C GLY A 72 -6.66 17.86 16.48
N ASP A 73 -6.69 18.45 17.67
CA ASP A 73 -6.65 17.69 18.92
C ASP A 73 -7.94 16.88 19.10
N THR A 74 -7.83 15.55 19.02
CA THR A 74 -8.94 14.62 19.28
C THR A 74 -8.77 13.85 20.60
N THR A 75 -7.73 14.17 21.37
CA THR A 75 -7.31 13.44 22.58
C THR A 75 -7.39 14.30 23.84
N GLY A 76 -7.70 15.59 23.69
CA GLY A 76 -7.79 16.53 24.81
C GLY A 76 -6.42 16.82 25.44
N GLN A 77 -5.33 16.70 24.67
CA GLN A 77 -3.98 16.94 25.17
C GLN A 77 -3.72 18.43 25.43
N GLY A 78 -4.33 19.30 24.63
CA GLY A 78 -4.05 20.73 24.61
C GLY A 78 -2.55 21.04 24.57
N LEU A 79 -2.14 22.11 25.26
CA LEU A 79 -0.75 22.55 25.26
C LEU A 79 0.24 21.52 25.86
N SER A 80 -0.23 20.49 26.57
CA SER A 80 0.65 19.40 27.04
C SER A 80 1.28 18.60 25.90
N ALA A 81 0.73 18.69 24.68
CA ALA A 81 1.32 18.12 23.48
C ALA A 81 2.72 18.68 23.16
N PHE A 82 3.06 19.90 23.59
CA PHE A 82 4.40 20.47 23.39
C PHE A 82 5.49 19.71 24.14
N GLU A 83 5.16 19.13 25.29
CA GLU A 83 6.07 18.31 26.08
C GLU A 83 5.95 16.83 25.70
N LYS A 84 4.71 16.32 25.63
CA LYS A 84 4.43 14.89 25.48
C LYS A 84 4.43 14.41 24.02
N GLY A 85 4.32 15.33 23.06
CA GLY A 85 4.08 15.02 21.66
C GLY A 85 2.60 14.82 21.31
N LEU A 86 2.32 14.62 20.02
CA LEU A 86 1.02 14.24 19.48
C LEU A 86 0.83 12.75 19.70
N LEU A 87 0.26 12.38 20.84
CA LEU A 87 0.17 10.99 21.26
C LEU A 87 -0.94 10.25 20.49
N PRO A 88 -0.74 8.97 20.16
CA PRO A 88 -1.79 8.14 19.59
C PRO A 88 -2.82 7.76 20.67
N LYS A 89 -4.02 7.33 20.26
CA LYS A 89 -5.11 6.92 21.16
C LYS A 89 -4.85 5.59 21.89
N ALA A 90 -3.77 4.89 21.55
CA ALA A 90 -3.26 3.73 22.29
C ALA A 90 -2.81 4.08 23.72
N VAL A 91 -2.43 5.34 23.99
CA VAL A 91 -2.01 5.75 25.33
C VAL A 91 -3.18 5.61 26.31
N GLY A 92 -2.98 4.83 27.37
CA GLY A 92 -4.02 4.49 28.34
C GLY A 92 -4.75 3.16 28.06
N THR A 93 -4.44 2.51 26.94
CA THR A 93 -4.89 1.14 26.62
C THR A 93 -3.74 0.15 26.87
N PRO A 94 -3.99 -1.05 27.42
CA PRO A 94 -2.94 -2.08 27.56
C PRO A 94 -2.28 -2.43 26.22
N GLU A 95 -0.96 -2.67 26.21
CA GLU A 95 -0.16 -2.87 24.98
C GLU A 95 -0.62 -4.06 24.14
N GLU A 96 -1.15 -5.10 24.78
CA GLU A 96 -1.71 -6.28 24.13
C GLU A 96 -2.97 -5.95 23.31
N GLN A 97 -3.65 -4.85 23.62
CA GLN A 97 -4.85 -4.38 22.93
C GLN A 97 -4.57 -3.27 21.90
N TRP A 98 -3.32 -2.84 21.74
CA TRP A 98 -2.97 -1.81 20.77
C TRP A 98 -3.30 -2.25 19.33
N GLY A 99 -3.96 -1.35 18.60
CA GLY A 99 -4.32 -1.53 17.20
C GLY A 99 -3.20 -1.08 16.26
N TYR A 100 -2.65 -2.01 15.48
CA TYR A 100 -1.55 -1.79 14.53
C TYR A 100 -1.98 -1.83 13.06
N ASP A 101 -3.28 -1.93 12.81
CA ASP A 101 -3.86 -2.01 11.48
C ASP A 101 -4.16 -0.61 10.94
N TRP A 102 -3.32 -0.18 10.00
CA TRP A 102 -3.39 1.13 9.36
C TRP A 102 -4.63 1.30 8.48
N ILE A 103 -5.19 0.21 7.96
CA ILE A 103 -6.37 0.29 7.09
C ILE A 103 -7.63 0.53 7.93
N THR A 104 -7.70 -0.09 9.10
CA THR A 104 -8.87 0.00 9.99
C THR A 104 -8.79 1.17 10.99
N HIS A 105 -7.64 1.85 11.15
CA HIS A 105 -7.54 3.00 12.06
C HIS A 105 -8.14 4.29 11.51
N ALA A 106 -8.46 4.36 10.21
CA ALA A 106 -8.79 5.56 9.40
C ALA A 106 -9.96 6.45 9.89
N SER A 107 -10.42 6.29 11.12
CA SER A 107 -11.42 7.16 11.76
C SER A 107 -11.08 7.44 13.24
N GLY A 108 -9.80 7.46 13.60
CA GLY A 108 -9.36 7.73 14.97
C GLY A 108 -9.86 6.67 15.95
N SER A 109 -9.82 5.40 15.53
CA SER A 109 -10.23 4.25 16.33
C SER A 109 -9.58 4.23 17.71
N ALA A 110 -10.33 3.86 18.75
CA ALA A 110 -9.78 3.71 20.10
C ALA A 110 -8.62 2.71 20.11
N GLY A 111 -7.62 2.94 20.97
CA GLY A 111 -6.50 1.99 21.14
C GLY A 111 -5.51 1.94 19.97
N THR A 112 -5.65 2.75 18.92
CA THR A 112 -4.74 2.72 17.78
C THR A 112 -3.38 3.36 18.07
N VAL A 113 -2.31 2.79 17.51
CA VAL A 113 -0.94 3.33 17.62
C VAL A 113 -0.66 4.51 16.69
N PHE A 114 -1.58 4.85 15.77
CA PHE A 114 -1.38 5.93 14.81
C PHE A 114 -1.88 7.27 15.35
N SER A 115 -1.12 8.33 15.09
CA SER A 115 -1.55 9.72 15.25
C SER A 115 -1.81 10.32 13.88
N SER A 116 -3.08 10.48 13.52
CA SER A 116 -3.52 11.06 12.25
C SER A 116 -3.28 12.57 12.18
N THR A 117 -2.70 13.01 11.07
CA THR A 117 -2.45 14.42 10.76
C THR A 117 -2.85 14.67 9.31
N THR A 118 -2.87 15.90 8.84
CA THR A 118 -3.33 16.23 7.47
C THR A 118 -2.55 17.40 6.90
N ARG A 119 -2.40 17.42 5.57
CA ARG A 119 -1.90 18.60 4.85
C ARG A 119 -2.93 19.75 4.81
N SER A 120 -4.18 19.50 5.15
CA SER A 120 -5.28 20.47 5.11
C SER A 120 -5.58 21.06 6.48
N LEU A 121 -5.31 22.36 6.65
CA LEU A 121 -5.69 23.10 7.86
C LEU A 121 -7.20 23.03 8.13
N VAL A 122 -8.03 23.03 7.08
CA VAL A 122 -9.49 22.95 7.18
C VAL A 122 -9.91 21.61 7.81
N TRP A 123 -9.31 20.50 7.39
CA TRP A 123 -9.62 19.18 7.97
C TRP A 123 -9.11 19.06 9.40
N ALA A 124 -7.91 19.59 9.69
CA ALA A 124 -7.40 19.61 11.06
C ALA A 124 -8.33 20.42 11.99
N GLN A 125 -8.81 21.58 11.54
CA GLN A 125 -9.77 22.39 12.30
C GLN A 125 -11.12 21.68 12.47
N HIS A 126 -11.62 21.01 11.43
CA HIS A 126 -12.87 20.25 11.48
C HIS A 126 -12.86 19.21 12.61
N TYR A 127 -11.78 18.46 12.73
CA TYR A 127 -11.64 17.38 13.72
C TYR A 127 -11.17 17.83 15.11
N ALA A 128 -10.66 19.06 15.26
CA ALA A 128 -10.20 19.55 16.54
C ALA A 128 -11.33 19.62 17.56
N MET A 129 -11.03 19.31 18.83
CA MET A 129 -11.89 19.66 19.96
C MET A 129 -11.66 21.12 20.35
N GLU A 130 -10.41 21.46 20.67
CA GLU A 130 -10.03 22.79 21.16
C GLU A 130 -8.83 23.40 20.41
N TRP A 131 -7.87 22.57 20.03
CA TRP A 131 -6.59 23.03 19.48
C TRP A 131 -6.31 22.44 18.10
N VAL A 132 -5.70 23.25 17.24
CA VAL A 132 -5.11 22.84 15.96
C VAL A 132 -3.60 23.04 16.05
N TYR A 133 -2.85 21.95 15.92
CA TYR A 133 -1.39 21.97 15.91
C TYR A 133 -0.87 22.21 14.51
N GLU A 134 0.14 23.07 14.36
CA GLU A 134 0.99 23.19 13.17
C GLU A 134 2.35 22.58 13.50
N PHE A 135 2.84 21.67 12.68
CA PHE A 135 4.09 20.96 12.93
C PHE A 135 4.77 20.53 11.63
N THR A 136 6.06 20.24 11.71
CA THR A 136 6.84 19.66 10.60
C THR A 136 7.62 18.48 11.16
N ALA A 137 7.47 17.30 10.56
CA ALA A 137 8.21 16.10 10.95
C ALA A 137 8.49 15.22 9.71
N PRO A 138 9.64 14.54 9.64
CA PRO A 138 9.92 13.62 8.55
C PRO A 138 9.06 12.36 8.66
N HIS A 139 8.96 11.62 7.55
CA HIS A 139 8.18 10.38 7.45
C HIS A 139 6.68 10.60 7.70
N GLY A 140 5.99 9.52 8.06
CA GLY A 140 4.53 9.43 8.14
C GLY A 140 3.95 8.71 6.93
N ILE A 141 2.94 7.88 7.17
CA ILE A 141 2.29 7.08 6.13
C ILE A 141 1.33 7.99 5.36
N ASP A 142 1.58 8.16 4.06
CA ASP A 142 0.75 8.96 3.16
C ASP A 142 -0.48 8.17 2.73
N GLN A 143 -1.67 8.61 3.15
CA GLN A 143 -2.92 7.92 2.88
C GLN A 143 -3.25 7.84 1.38
N VAL A 144 -2.95 8.89 0.62
CA VAL A 144 -3.27 8.95 -0.80
C VAL A 144 -2.40 7.94 -1.55
N GLN A 145 -1.10 7.95 -1.28
CA GLN A 145 -0.17 7.02 -1.94
C GLN A 145 -0.33 5.58 -1.48
N SER A 146 -0.75 5.37 -0.23
CA SER A 146 -0.95 4.02 0.34
C SER A 146 -2.30 3.39 -0.04
N GLY A 147 -3.21 4.15 -0.68
CA GLY A 147 -4.54 3.67 -1.07
C GLY A 147 -5.52 3.53 0.10
N GLY A 148 -5.48 4.46 1.05
CA GLY A 148 -6.42 4.50 2.17
C GLY A 148 -7.82 5.00 1.78
N PRO A 149 -8.81 4.84 2.67
CA PRO A 149 -10.22 5.03 2.34
C PRO A 149 -10.66 6.49 2.12
N PHE A 150 -9.94 7.48 2.67
CA PHE A 150 -10.33 8.90 2.64
C PHE A 150 -9.27 9.80 1.98
N PRO A 151 -8.98 9.61 0.67
CA PRO A 151 -7.88 10.36 0.01
C PRO A 151 -8.07 11.88 0.04
N GLY A 152 -9.31 12.38 0.09
CA GLY A 152 -9.61 13.82 0.19
C GLY A 152 -9.17 14.49 1.49
N GLU A 153 -8.92 13.72 2.55
CA GLU A 153 -8.40 14.26 3.81
C GLU A 153 -6.90 14.53 3.77
N GLN A 154 -6.19 13.99 2.78
CA GLN A 154 -4.73 14.09 2.66
C GLN A 154 -4.02 13.72 3.97
N GLU A 155 -4.50 12.65 4.63
CA GLU A 155 -3.98 12.20 5.91
C GLU A 155 -2.53 11.73 5.80
N ILE A 156 -1.73 12.11 6.79
CA ILE A 156 -0.44 11.50 7.11
C ILE A 156 -0.55 10.85 8.50
N SER A 157 -0.43 9.53 8.56
CA SER A 157 -0.52 8.78 9.83
C SER A 157 0.87 8.53 10.41
N TYR A 158 1.11 8.92 11.66
CA TYR A 158 2.38 8.66 12.37
C TYR A 158 2.24 7.53 13.38
N PRO A 159 2.85 6.35 13.14
CA PRO A 159 2.90 5.28 14.14
C PRO A 159 3.71 5.71 15.35
N GLY A 160 3.17 5.53 16.55
CA GLY A 160 3.76 6.01 17.79
C GLY A 160 3.63 7.52 18.03
N GLY A 161 2.94 8.25 17.13
CA GLY A 161 2.75 9.69 17.26
C GLY A 161 3.96 10.52 16.83
N VAL A 162 3.98 11.79 17.24
CA VAL A 162 5.03 12.76 16.87
C VAL A 162 5.54 13.46 18.13
N LYS A 163 6.85 13.45 18.38
CA LYS A 163 7.45 14.12 19.55
C LYS A 163 7.16 15.62 19.57
N GLY A 164 7.02 16.17 20.78
CA GLY A 164 6.57 17.55 21.00
C GLY A 164 7.47 18.59 20.35
N HIS A 165 8.77 18.36 20.24
CA HIS A 165 9.71 19.31 19.62
C HIS A 165 9.51 19.51 18.11
N PHE A 166 8.76 18.64 17.42
CA PHE A 166 8.37 18.89 16.02
C PHE A 166 7.15 19.82 15.90
N ILE A 167 6.42 20.03 16.99
CA ILE A 167 5.24 20.90 17.02
C ILE A 167 5.70 22.34 17.09
N LYS A 168 5.32 23.16 16.11
CA LYS A 168 5.73 24.56 16.05
C LYS A 168 4.84 25.46 16.90
N LYS A 169 3.52 25.24 16.84
CA LYS A 169 2.53 26.02 17.59
C LYS A 169 1.20 25.27 17.67
N ALA A 170 0.33 25.71 18.58
CA ALA A 170 -1.05 25.29 18.69
C ALA A 170 -1.95 26.53 18.62
N CYS A 171 -2.99 26.50 17.79
CA CYS A 171 -3.96 27.59 17.65
C CYS A 171 -5.34 27.14 18.14
N ALA A 172 -6.12 28.06 18.71
CA ALA A 172 -7.48 27.76 19.12
C ALA A 172 -8.32 27.38 17.89
N LYS A 173 -9.13 26.33 18.00
CA LYS A 173 -9.99 25.84 16.90
C LYS A 173 -10.89 26.94 16.35
N ASP A 174 -11.52 27.72 17.24
CA ASP A 174 -12.50 28.73 16.85
C ASP A 174 -11.87 30.06 16.39
N ASP A 175 -10.55 30.22 16.59
CA ASP A 175 -9.79 31.38 16.14
C ASP A 175 -8.33 30.97 15.85
N LEU A 176 -8.06 30.67 14.57
CA LEU A 176 -6.74 30.23 14.12
C LEU A 176 -5.68 31.35 14.15
N ALA A 177 -6.04 32.60 14.47
CA ALA A 177 -5.08 33.67 14.75
C ALA A 177 -4.57 33.62 16.21
N LYS A 178 -5.34 33.01 17.13
CA LYS A 178 -4.97 32.87 18.53
C LYS A 178 -4.11 31.63 18.75
N CYS A 179 -2.80 31.79 18.57
CA CYS A 179 -1.82 30.71 18.69
C CYS A 179 -0.88 30.86 19.88
N THR A 180 -0.51 29.72 20.46
CA THR A 180 0.57 29.58 21.44
C THR A 180 1.78 28.95 20.73
N PRO A 181 2.94 29.62 20.66
CA PRO A 181 4.15 29.01 20.11
C PRO A 181 4.70 27.93 21.05
N ASN A 182 5.28 26.88 20.49
CA ASN A 182 5.98 25.87 21.29
C ASN A 182 7.40 26.36 21.61
N PRO A 183 7.76 26.59 22.88
CA PRO A 183 9.11 27.02 23.26
C PRO A 183 10.18 25.94 22.99
N ASN A 184 9.76 24.68 22.82
CA ASN A 184 10.66 23.54 22.59
C ASN A 184 10.76 23.14 21.12
N TYR A 185 10.18 23.92 20.19
CA TYR A 185 10.24 23.61 18.77
C TYR A 185 11.67 23.52 18.25
N ARG A 186 11.94 22.49 17.46
CA ARG A 186 13.20 22.27 16.74
C ARG A 186 12.85 21.91 15.31
N GLU A 187 13.40 22.68 14.38
CA GLU A 187 13.23 22.40 12.95
C GLU A 187 13.80 21.00 12.64
N PRO A 188 13.04 20.11 12.00
CA PRO A 188 13.53 18.80 11.62
C PRO A 188 14.65 18.90 10.57
N THR A 189 15.61 18.01 10.67
CA THR A 189 16.73 17.91 9.71
C THR A 189 16.41 17.04 8.49
N GLY A 190 15.35 16.21 8.59
CA GLY A 190 15.00 15.19 7.60
C GLY A 190 15.84 13.91 7.73
N ARG A 191 16.76 13.85 8.68
CA ARG A 191 17.64 12.68 8.94
C ARG A 191 17.17 11.84 10.12
N GLU A 192 16.14 12.29 10.83
CA GLU A 192 15.55 11.57 11.95
C GLU A 192 14.98 10.25 11.46
N SER A 193 15.20 9.17 12.22
CA SER A 193 14.51 7.89 11.97
C SER A 193 13.03 7.98 12.36
N MET A 194 12.22 7.01 11.94
CA MET A 194 10.82 6.91 12.39
C MET A 194 10.71 6.81 13.92
N GLN A 195 11.68 6.16 14.57
CA GLN A 195 11.77 6.05 16.03
C GLN A 195 12.18 7.37 16.68
N ASP A 196 12.98 8.19 16.01
CA ASP A 196 13.31 9.54 16.47
C ASP A 196 12.08 10.45 16.42
N VAL A 197 11.16 10.23 15.48
CA VAL A 197 9.89 10.97 15.37
C VAL A 197 8.84 10.49 16.38
N ALA A 198 8.73 9.18 16.60
CA ALA A 198 7.67 8.58 17.41
C ALA A 198 7.66 9.09 18.86
N ALA A 199 6.50 9.55 19.35
CA ALA A 199 6.33 10.02 20.72
C ALA A 199 6.32 8.86 21.75
N ILE A 200 5.90 7.66 21.33
CA ILE A 200 5.93 6.45 22.13
C ILE A 200 6.60 5.30 21.38
N SER A 201 7.21 4.38 22.13
CA SER A 201 7.71 3.12 21.59
C SER A 201 6.55 2.23 21.14
N ILE A 202 6.70 1.61 19.97
CA ILE A 202 5.74 0.63 19.43
C ILE A 202 6.48 -0.58 18.87
N ASN A 203 5.78 -1.70 18.70
CA ASN A 203 6.32 -2.83 17.97
C ASN A 203 6.08 -2.67 16.45
N TRP A 204 7.07 -2.13 15.76
CA TRP A 204 7.02 -1.86 14.30
C TRP A 204 6.72 -3.10 13.45
N SER A 205 7.06 -4.30 13.89
CA SER A 205 6.79 -5.53 13.14
C SER A 205 5.31 -5.93 13.14
N ARG A 206 4.48 -5.33 14.01
CA ARG A 206 3.04 -5.55 14.06
C ARG A 206 2.25 -4.63 13.11
N LEU A 207 2.89 -3.62 12.51
CA LEU A 207 2.20 -2.71 11.58
C LEU A 207 1.64 -3.48 10.39
N THR A 208 0.36 -3.24 10.09
CA THR A 208 -0.33 -3.89 8.97
C THR A 208 -1.03 -2.86 8.06
N PRO A 209 -0.97 -3.02 6.73
CA PRO A 209 -0.19 -4.02 6.00
C PRO A 209 1.32 -3.89 6.25
N PRO A 210 2.09 -4.98 6.11
CA PRO A 210 3.55 -4.87 6.16
C PRO A 210 4.03 -3.91 5.06
N VAL A 211 5.28 -3.44 5.18
CA VAL A 211 5.91 -2.71 4.08
C VAL A 211 6.08 -3.69 2.91
N GLY A 212 5.49 -3.35 1.75
CA GLY A 212 5.45 -4.24 0.59
C GLY A 212 4.24 -5.17 0.58
N LEU A 213 4.24 -6.13 -0.35
CA LEU A 213 3.15 -7.10 -0.52
C LEU A 213 3.51 -8.45 0.11
N THR A 214 2.52 -9.20 0.58
CA THR A 214 2.68 -10.54 1.15
C THR A 214 2.88 -11.59 0.04
N TRP A 215 4.06 -11.56 -0.58
CA TRP A 215 4.44 -12.51 -1.60
C TRP A 215 4.62 -13.92 -1.03
N VAL A 216 4.03 -14.91 -1.70
CA VAL A 216 4.13 -16.33 -1.33
C VAL A 216 4.46 -17.17 -2.55
N THR A 217 5.26 -18.21 -2.34
CA THR A 217 5.46 -19.29 -3.31
C THR A 217 4.50 -20.43 -2.97
N THR A 218 3.60 -20.76 -3.88
CA THR A 218 2.56 -21.76 -3.63
C THR A 218 3.16 -23.16 -3.53
N LYS A 219 2.71 -23.98 -2.58
CA LYS A 219 3.16 -25.39 -2.46
C LYS A 219 2.29 -26.36 -3.29
N GLN A 220 1.05 -25.96 -3.53
CA GLN A 220 0.03 -26.74 -4.23
C GLN A 220 -0.49 -25.92 -5.43
N SER A 221 -1.22 -26.58 -6.32
CA SER A 221 -1.93 -25.90 -7.41
C SER A 221 -2.90 -24.86 -6.82
N LEU A 222 -3.06 -23.75 -7.53
CA LEU A 222 -4.14 -22.81 -7.29
C LEU A 222 -5.13 -22.85 -8.46
N TRP A 223 -6.33 -22.35 -8.23
CA TRP A 223 -7.42 -22.34 -9.20
C TRP A 223 -7.71 -20.91 -9.63
N ALA A 224 -7.02 -20.45 -10.68
CA ALA A 224 -7.21 -19.13 -11.25
C ALA A 224 -8.56 -19.03 -11.94
N VAL A 225 -9.23 -17.90 -11.76
CA VAL A 225 -10.52 -17.65 -12.36
C VAL A 225 -10.44 -16.60 -13.46
N GLY A 226 -11.27 -16.75 -14.48
CA GLY A 226 -11.38 -15.75 -15.53
C GLY A 226 -12.77 -15.66 -16.16
N SER A 227 -13.08 -14.51 -16.75
CA SER A 227 -14.34 -14.28 -17.48
C SER A 227 -14.16 -13.24 -18.57
N ALA A 228 -15.14 -13.10 -19.46
CA ALA A 228 -15.01 -12.23 -20.62
C ALA A 228 -15.01 -10.75 -20.23
N THR A 229 -15.45 -10.48 -19.00
CA THR A 229 -15.45 -9.17 -18.36
C THR A 229 -14.05 -8.71 -17.98
N ILE A 230 -13.17 -9.63 -17.57
CA ILE A 230 -11.88 -9.31 -16.93
C ILE A 230 -10.65 -9.88 -17.60
N ASN A 231 -10.81 -10.77 -18.57
CA ASN A 231 -9.70 -11.32 -19.33
C ASN A 231 -9.98 -11.15 -20.83
N PRO A 232 -9.07 -10.48 -21.58
CA PRO A 232 -9.20 -10.37 -23.03
C PRO A 232 -8.95 -11.68 -23.76
N VAL A 233 -8.30 -12.65 -23.10
CA VAL A 233 -7.93 -13.96 -23.65
C VAL A 233 -8.42 -15.05 -22.68
N GLN A 234 -8.97 -16.14 -23.23
CA GLN A 234 -9.57 -17.23 -22.46
C GLN A 234 -9.32 -18.60 -23.06
N GLY A 235 -9.72 -19.65 -22.35
CA GLY A 235 -9.71 -21.02 -22.83
C GLY A 235 -8.32 -21.44 -23.30
N ALA A 236 -8.25 -22.10 -24.45
CA ALA A 236 -7.00 -22.62 -25.00
C ALA A 236 -5.97 -21.51 -25.26
N ASP A 237 -6.43 -20.33 -25.68
CA ASP A 237 -5.54 -19.21 -25.95
C ASP A 237 -4.89 -18.68 -24.66
N ALA A 238 -5.58 -18.76 -23.52
CA ALA A 238 -4.99 -18.41 -22.23
C ALA A 238 -3.93 -19.42 -21.80
N LEU A 239 -4.14 -20.73 -22.06
CA LEU A 239 -3.11 -21.75 -21.80
C LEU A 239 -1.87 -21.54 -22.70
N ALA A 240 -2.06 -21.15 -23.95
CA ALA A 240 -0.94 -20.94 -24.88
C ALA A 240 -0.18 -19.64 -24.62
N ASN A 241 -0.92 -18.53 -24.44
CA ASN A 241 -0.36 -17.18 -24.45
C ASN A 241 -0.33 -16.50 -23.09
N GLY A 242 -0.93 -17.12 -22.08
CA GLY A 242 -1.09 -16.57 -20.74
C GLY A 242 -2.47 -15.95 -20.48
N LEU A 243 -2.95 -16.13 -19.26
CA LEU A 243 -4.16 -15.50 -18.76
C LEU A 243 -3.80 -14.10 -18.29
N ARG A 244 -4.03 -13.11 -19.15
CA ARG A 244 -3.85 -11.68 -18.83
C ARG A 244 -5.10 -11.11 -18.18
N ALA A 245 -4.90 -10.16 -17.29
CA ALA A 245 -5.98 -9.33 -16.78
C ALA A 245 -6.38 -8.25 -17.81
N TRP A 246 -7.43 -7.49 -17.51
CA TRP A 246 -8.07 -6.55 -18.45
C TRP A 246 -7.18 -5.36 -18.82
N ASN A 247 -6.33 -4.89 -17.90
CA ASN A 247 -5.42 -3.78 -18.15
C ASN A 247 -4.08 -3.96 -17.42
N SER A 248 -3.19 -2.98 -17.58
CA SER A 248 -1.86 -2.97 -16.97
C SER A 248 -1.70 -1.90 -15.88
N LEU A 249 -2.82 -1.36 -15.37
CA LEU A 249 -2.78 -0.30 -14.36
C LEU A 249 -2.39 -0.87 -12.99
N PRO A 250 -1.73 -0.08 -12.11
CA PRO A 250 -1.45 -0.49 -10.74
C PRO A 250 -2.75 -0.87 -10.01
N PRO A 251 -2.86 -2.10 -9.48
CA PRO A 251 -4.11 -2.53 -8.88
C PRO A 251 -4.23 -2.12 -7.41
N SER A 252 -5.48 -2.10 -6.94
CA SER A 252 -5.82 -2.04 -5.53
C SER A 252 -6.30 -3.41 -5.06
N LEU A 253 -5.46 -4.14 -4.32
CA LEU A 253 -5.75 -5.47 -3.79
C LEU A 253 -7.04 -5.48 -2.96
N ARG A 254 -7.32 -4.43 -2.18
CA ARG A 254 -8.57 -4.29 -1.42
C ARG A 254 -9.82 -4.31 -2.30
N SER A 255 -9.69 -3.88 -3.55
CA SER A 255 -10.79 -3.83 -4.52
C SER A 255 -11.04 -5.16 -5.22
N VAL A 256 -10.19 -6.17 -4.97
CA VAL A 256 -10.25 -7.54 -5.52
C VAL A 256 -11.23 -8.44 -4.76
N ARG A 257 -12.06 -7.87 -3.86
CA ARG A 257 -13.15 -8.62 -3.19
C ARG A 257 -14.10 -9.31 -4.16
N ARG A 258 -14.20 -8.79 -5.39
CA ARG A 258 -14.94 -9.38 -6.50
C ARG A 258 -14.00 -9.44 -7.70
N PRO A 259 -13.69 -10.62 -8.25
CA PRO A 259 -12.80 -10.73 -9.40
C PRO A 259 -13.24 -9.90 -10.61
N GLU A 260 -14.56 -9.72 -10.84
CA GLU A 260 -15.08 -8.87 -11.93
C GLU A 260 -15.14 -7.35 -11.62
N SER A 261 -14.55 -6.92 -10.51
CA SER A 261 -14.46 -5.48 -10.20
C SER A 261 -13.61 -4.77 -11.26
N PRO A 262 -14.06 -3.63 -11.83
CA PRO A 262 -13.24 -2.86 -12.76
C PRO A 262 -11.93 -2.36 -12.13
N MET A 263 -11.87 -2.31 -10.79
CA MET A 263 -10.69 -1.94 -10.02
C MET A 263 -9.70 -3.10 -9.81
N ALA A 264 -10.09 -4.35 -10.08
CA ALA A 264 -9.16 -5.48 -10.06
C ALA A 264 -8.19 -5.42 -11.25
N GLY A 265 -8.65 -4.87 -12.40
CA GLY A 265 -7.86 -4.33 -13.50
C GLY A 265 -6.76 -5.22 -14.05
N SER A 266 -5.60 -5.22 -13.40
CA SER A 266 -4.40 -5.97 -13.75
C SER A 266 -4.22 -7.28 -12.98
N ILE A 267 -5.22 -7.73 -12.23
CA ILE A 267 -5.13 -8.94 -11.39
C ILE A 267 -5.92 -10.10 -11.97
N VAL A 268 -5.29 -11.27 -11.98
CA VAL A 268 -5.97 -12.57 -12.05
C VAL A 268 -6.08 -13.13 -10.64
N VAL A 269 -7.31 -13.42 -10.22
CA VAL A 269 -7.58 -14.02 -8.90
C VAL A 269 -7.47 -15.53 -9.01
N ALA A 270 -6.90 -16.16 -7.98
CA ALA A 270 -6.93 -17.61 -7.84
C ALA A 270 -7.34 -18.02 -6.43
N PHE A 271 -7.88 -19.22 -6.30
CA PHE A 271 -8.31 -19.80 -5.04
C PHE A 271 -7.47 -21.02 -4.69
N ARG A 272 -7.27 -21.25 -3.39
CA ARG A 272 -6.69 -22.48 -2.88
C ARG A 272 -7.58 -23.67 -3.22
N ASP A 273 -8.87 -23.51 -2.99
CA ASP A 273 -9.85 -24.57 -3.13
C ASP A 273 -10.58 -24.45 -4.46
N TYR A 274 -10.63 -25.58 -5.19
CA TYR A 274 -11.31 -25.66 -6.47
C TYR A 274 -12.81 -25.32 -6.35
N SER A 275 -13.44 -25.76 -5.27
CA SER A 275 -14.86 -25.50 -4.99
C SER A 275 -15.17 -24.01 -4.92
N GLU A 276 -14.26 -23.18 -4.39
CA GLU A 276 -14.43 -21.72 -4.37
C GLU A 276 -14.32 -21.11 -5.76
N ALA A 277 -13.34 -21.54 -6.56
CA ALA A 277 -13.19 -21.09 -7.93
C ALA A 277 -14.40 -21.46 -8.78
N LYS A 278 -14.93 -22.67 -8.60
CA LYS A 278 -16.14 -23.16 -9.25
C LYS A 278 -17.39 -22.40 -8.79
N LEU A 279 -17.52 -22.15 -7.48
CA LEU A 279 -18.60 -21.33 -6.92
C LEU A 279 -18.60 -19.95 -7.57
N TRP A 280 -17.42 -19.32 -7.65
CA TRP A 280 -17.28 -18.03 -8.33
C TRP A 280 -17.71 -18.12 -9.80
N ALA A 281 -17.18 -19.09 -10.56
CA ALA A 281 -17.45 -19.20 -12.00
C ALA A 281 -18.93 -19.47 -12.30
N THR A 282 -19.63 -20.19 -11.43
CA THR A 282 -21.03 -20.59 -11.64
C THR A 282 -22.03 -19.59 -11.06
N GLN A 283 -21.69 -18.90 -9.96
CA GLN A 283 -22.65 -18.05 -9.23
C GLN A 283 -22.31 -16.57 -9.28
N GLU A 284 -21.02 -16.20 -9.20
CA GLU A 284 -20.58 -14.82 -9.06
C GLU A 284 -20.27 -14.16 -10.41
N ALA A 285 -19.68 -14.89 -11.36
CA ALA A 285 -19.36 -14.38 -12.68
C ALA A 285 -20.63 -14.00 -13.47
N ALA A 286 -20.60 -12.85 -14.14
CA ALA A 286 -21.77 -12.29 -14.82
C ALA A 286 -22.39 -13.26 -15.84
N ASN A 287 -21.54 -13.94 -16.63
CA ASN A 287 -21.93 -14.79 -17.75
C ASN A 287 -21.33 -16.21 -17.66
N GLY A 288 -21.03 -16.68 -16.45
CA GLY A 288 -20.18 -17.85 -16.28
C GLY A 288 -18.70 -17.50 -16.41
N GLY A 289 -17.83 -18.48 -16.21
CA GLY A 289 -16.40 -18.24 -16.14
C GLY A 289 -15.57 -19.48 -16.41
N TRP A 290 -14.27 -19.26 -16.47
CA TRP A 290 -13.24 -20.27 -16.59
C TRP A 290 -12.55 -20.48 -15.25
N VAL A 291 -12.23 -21.73 -14.96
CA VAL A 291 -11.36 -22.12 -13.85
C VAL A 291 -10.13 -22.80 -14.43
N TYR A 292 -8.96 -22.21 -14.20
CA TYR A 292 -7.66 -22.70 -14.66
C TYR A 292 -6.85 -23.25 -13.50
N GLU A 293 -6.25 -24.41 -13.70
CA GLU A 293 -5.27 -24.95 -12.75
C GLU A 293 -3.92 -24.29 -12.98
N VAL A 294 -3.38 -23.64 -11.95
CA VAL A 294 -2.07 -23.00 -11.93
C VAL A 294 -1.07 -23.94 -11.29
N ARG A 295 0.11 -24.09 -11.90
CA ARG A 295 1.19 -24.93 -11.37
C ARG A 295 1.58 -24.54 -9.94
N PRO A 296 1.94 -25.52 -9.09
CA PRO A 296 2.60 -25.23 -7.82
C PRO A 296 3.95 -24.54 -8.05
N ASN A 297 4.52 -23.99 -6.99
CA ASN A 297 5.73 -23.16 -6.99
C ASN A 297 5.59 -21.86 -7.78
N SER A 298 4.36 -21.40 -7.98
CA SER A 298 4.09 -20.10 -8.58
C SER A 298 4.07 -19.02 -7.49
N VAL A 299 4.66 -17.86 -7.79
CA VAL A 299 4.63 -16.71 -6.89
C VAL A 299 3.36 -15.89 -7.11
N ALA A 300 2.68 -15.58 -6.01
CA ALA A 300 1.47 -14.77 -5.97
C ALA A 300 1.45 -13.91 -4.70
N VAL A 301 0.51 -12.98 -4.62
CA VAL A 301 0.23 -12.24 -3.38
C VAL A 301 -0.88 -12.96 -2.62
N ASP A 302 -0.63 -13.31 -1.36
CA ASP A 302 -1.65 -13.88 -0.48
C ASP A 302 -2.66 -12.79 -0.10
N LEU A 303 -3.92 -12.98 -0.46
CA LEU A 303 -4.97 -12.02 -0.16
C LEU A 303 -5.60 -12.28 1.21
N SER A 304 -5.37 -13.41 1.87
CA SER A 304 -6.07 -13.81 3.12
C SER A 304 -5.89 -12.86 4.30
N VAL A 305 -4.88 -11.98 4.27
CA VAL A 305 -4.77 -10.88 5.20
C VAL A 305 -5.96 -9.93 5.06
N ARG A 306 -6.64 -9.62 6.17
CA ARG A 306 -7.84 -8.76 6.25
C ARG A 306 -7.74 -7.45 5.43
N ASN A 307 -6.52 -6.98 5.19
CA ASN A 307 -6.18 -5.73 4.54
C ASN A 307 -5.82 -5.83 3.04
N ALA A 308 -5.47 -7.01 2.52
CA ALA A 308 -5.19 -7.19 1.09
C ALA A 308 -6.38 -7.79 0.33
N GLY A 309 -7.29 -8.50 1.00
CA GLY A 309 -8.54 -8.98 0.42
C GLY A 309 -9.28 -9.84 1.43
N SER A 310 -10.53 -9.53 1.79
CA SER A 310 -11.24 -10.26 2.83
C SER A 310 -11.82 -11.60 2.34
N ARG A 311 -11.00 -12.45 1.69
CA ARG A 311 -11.37 -13.80 1.27
C ARG A 311 -10.21 -14.75 1.56
N GLU A 312 -10.38 -15.53 2.63
CA GLU A 312 -9.45 -16.59 2.99
C GLU A 312 -9.25 -17.52 1.79
N GLY A 313 -8.04 -18.03 1.59
CA GLY A 313 -7.74 -18.92 0.47
C GLY A 313 -7.61 -18.24 -0.90
N ALA A 314 -7.79 -16.91 -1.02
CA ALA A 314 -7.61 -16.20 -2.29
C ALA A 314 -6.18 -15.66 -2.48
N PHE A 315 -5.76 -15.60 -3.74
CA PHE A 315 -4.44 -15.12 -4.17
C PHE A 315 -4.57 -14.19 -5.39
N ALA A 316 -3.66 -13.23 -5.51
CA ALA A 316 -3.57 -12.34 -6.66
C ALA A 316 -2.31 -12.60 -7.48
N PHE A 317 -2.51 -12.79 -8.79
CA PHE A 317 -1.46 -12.77 -9.81
C PHE A 317 -1.52 -11.43 -10.55
N ILE A 318 -0.63 -10.51 -10.17
CA ILE A 318 -0.55 -9.16 -10.74
C ILE A 318 0.08 -9.23 -12.15
N GLY A 319 -0.56 -8.62 -13.13
CA GLY A 319 -0.26 -8.76 -14.56
C GLY A 319 -0.68 -10.10 -15.17
N GLY A 320 -1.36 -10.96 -14.41
CA GLY A 320 -1.83 -12.27 -14.88
C GLY A 320 -0.80 -13.39 -14.78
N ILE A 321 -1.04 -14.49 -15.50
CA ILE A 321 -0.31 -15.75 -15.37
C ILE A 321 0.18 -16.21 -16.74
N LYS A 322 1.47 -16.46 -16.90
CA LYS A 322 2.04 -17.00 -18.16
C LYS A 322 1.42 -18.35 -18.53
N GLY A 323 1.23 -18.57 -19.83
CA GLY A 323 0.57 -19.76 -20.35
C GLY A 323 1.20 -21.07 -19.89
N GLY A 324 2.54 -21.17 -19.91
CA GLY A 324 3.28 -22.35 -19.45
C GLY A 324 3.11 -22.71 -17.96
N LEU A 325 2.45 -21.86 -17.16
CA LEU A 325 2.10 -22.12 -15.77
C LEU A 325 0.63 -22.56 -15.59
N LEU A 326 -0.19 -22.50 -16.64
CA LEU A 326 -1.55 -23.02 -16.65
C LEU A 326 -1.53 -24.45 -17.19
N MET A 327 -2.20 -25.38 -16.50
CA MET A 327 -2.19 -26.80 -16.85
C MET A 327 -3.48 -27.21 -17.55
N ASN A 328 -4.61 -26.93 -16.90
CA ASN A 328 -5.93 -27.40 -17.28
C ASN A 328 -6.93 -26.25 -17.17
N ALA A 329 -8.01 -26.30 -17.95
CA ALA A 329 -9.09 -25.33 -17.80
C ALA A 329 -10.48 -25.96 -17.96
N ARG A 330 -11.44 -25.39 -17.25
CA ARG A 330 -12.86 -25.76 -17.29
C ARG A 330 -13.70 -24.52 -17.48
N ARG A 331 -14.63 -24.53 -18.43
CA ARG A 331 -15.63 -23.48 -18.64
C ARG A 331 -16.92 -23.88 -17.94
N PHE A 332 -17.51 -22.91 -17.24
CA PHE A 332 -18.80 -23.02 -16.60
C PHE A 332 -19.76 -21.98 -17.16
N GLU A 333 -21.01 -22.38 -17.35
CA GLU A 333 -22.11 -21.44 -17.58
C GLU A 333 -22.73 -21.04 -16.24
N LYS A 334 -23.32 -19.84 -16.21
CA LYS A 334 -23.93 -19.33 -14.99
C LYS A 334 -25.07 -20.23 -14.53
N GLY A 335 -25.05 -20.62 -13.26
CA GLY A 335 -26.01 -21.52 -12.64
C GLY A 335 -25.83 -23.00 -13.00
N VAL A 336 -24.85 -23.36 -13.84
CA VAL A 336 -24.61 -24.74 -14.28
C VAL A 336 -23.44 -25.33 -13.51
N SER A 337 -23.68 -26.39 -12.74
CA SER A 337 -22.66 -27.00 -11.88
C SER A 337 -21.65 -27.87 -12.61
N GLU A 338 -21.98 -28.36 -13.81
CA GLU A 338 -21.08 -29.18 -14.63
C GLU A 338 -20.31 -28.31 -15.62
N PRO A 339 -19.03 -28.62 -15.89
CA PRO A 339 -18.27 -27.91 -16.90
C PRO A 339 -18.82 -28.21 -18.29
N VAL A 340 -19.05 -27.15 -19.06
CA VAL A 340 -19.55 -27.22 -20.44
C VAL A 340 -18.41 -27.40 -21.45
N GLU A 341 -17.18 -27.09 -21.03
CA GLU A 341 -15.98 -27.23 -21.85
C GLU A 341 -14.77 -27.51 -20.96
N CYS A 342 -13.83 -28.32 -21.47
CA CYS A 342 -12.65 -28.74 -20.74
C CYS A 342 -11.43 -28.79 -21.67
N ILE A 343 -10.29 -28.32 -21.18
CA ILE A 343 -9.04 -28.23 -21.93
C ILE A 343 -7.94 -28.84 -21.06
N GLY A 344 -7.14 -29.74 -21.64
CA GLY A 344 -6.08 -30.47 -20.93
C GLY A 344 -6.57 -31.64 -20.08
N ILE A 345 -7.89 -31.87 -20.01
CA ILE A 345 -8.51 -32.93 -19.20
C ILE A 345 -9.32 -33.86 -20.10
N GLU A 346 -9.21 -35.17 -19.89
CA GLU A 346 -10.08 -36.14 -20.58
C GLU A 346 -11.56 -35.86 -20.26
N LYS A 347 -12.41 -35.86 -21.30
CA LYS A 347 -13.81 -35.42 -21.23
C LYS A 347 -14.64 -36.16 -20.17
N GLU A 348 -14.38 -37.45 -19.97
CA GLU A 348 -15.07 -38.28 -18.99
C GLU A 348 -14.66 -37.95 -17.54
N VAL A 349 -13.36 -37.66 -17.32
CA VAL A 349 -12.83 -37.18 -16.04
C VAL A 349 -13.34 -35.77 -15.74
N CYS A 350 -13.52 -34.95 -16.78
CA CYS A 350 -14.00 -33.58 -16.62
C CYS A 350 -15.45 -33.50 -16.14
N ARG A 351 -16.32 -34.45 -16.53
CA ARG A 351 -17.73 -34.47 -16.12
C ARG A 351 -17.97 -35.18 -14.78
N ARG A 352 -17.11 -36.12 -14.39
CA ARG A 352 -17.31 -36.99 -13.21
C ARG A 352 -16.82 -36.40 -11.88
N GLU A 353 -16.89 -35.09 -11.70
CA GLU A 353 -16.31 -34.34 -10.57
C GLU A 353 -16.80 -34.70 -9.14
N ASN A 354 -17.56 -35.79 -8.93
CA ASN A 354 -18.12 -36.17 -7.62
C ASN A 354 -17.56 -37.44 -6.98
N ILE A 355 -16.52 -38.10 -7.52
CA ILE A 355 -16.15 -39.46 -7.02
C ILE A 355 -14.93 -39.48 -6.08
N HIS A 356 -14.02 -38.50 -6.11
CA HIS A 356 -12.84 -38.52 -5.23
C HIS A 356 -12.44 -37.13 -4.74
N GLN A 357 -13.19 -36.60 -3.78
CA GLN A 357 -12.66 -35.66 -2.78
C GLN A 357 -13.17 -36.06 -1.40
#